data_AF-A0A514LMQ1-F1
#
_entry.id   AF-A0A514LMQ1-F1
#
_cell.length_a   1.000
_cell.length_b   1.000
_cell.length_c   1.000
_cell.angle_alpha   90.00
_cell.angle_beta   90.00
_cell.angle_gamma   90.00
#
_symmetry.space_group_name_H-M   'P 1'
#
loop_
_entity.id
_entity.type
_entity.pdbx_description
1 polymer ?
#
loop_
_entity_poly.entity_id
_entity_poly.type
_entity_poly.pdbx_seq_one_letter_code
_entity_poly.pdbx_strand_id
1 'polypeptide(L)'
;METTVVREKPTVYPRHDQLFKQLLHTFFAEFLEVFFPEVHKEIDVNEIRPVSEEMYTDLFEGERRQVDVVIETTLKGDDTVIIIHVEPQSYVEANFHERMYHYFNLLYWKYRKPILPIAVFSYGKNYEEQDHFSISFPFFRVLSFQFLMLELRKKNWREYLETNNPVAAALLSKMGYAEKEKVQVKKEFLRMIMNMKLDAAKSAFIIGFFERYLTLNKREEEELMTEIEQLPNEETEHLMQLSNSWIEKGMEKGMEKGMEKGREEEKKNIVVEMLKQGLAIDLISEVTKLDREAIEDIKRAL
;
A
#
# COMPACT_ATOMS: atom_id res chain seq x y z
N MET A 1 29.56 -37.69 -12.22
CA MET A 1 29.70 -36.31 -11.73
C MET A 1 28.33 -35.68 -11.85
N GLU A 2 27.61 -35.61 -10.73
CA GLU A 2 26.27 -35.02 -10.66
C GLU A 2 26.36 -33.52 -10.91
N THR A 3 25.68 -33.05 -11.96
CA THR A 3 25.44 -31.63 -12.21
C THR A 3 24.38 -31.14 -11.23
N THR A 4 24.82 -30.45 -10.19
CA THR A 4 23.97 -29.75 -9.24
C THR A 4 23.25 -28.60 -9.98
N VAL A 5 21.97 -28.80 -10.30
CA VAL A 5 21.10 -27.73 -10.76
C VAL A 5 20.88 -26.77 -9.59
N VAL A 6 21.56 -25.63 -9.62
CA VAL A 6 21.31 -24.52 -8.70
C VAL A 6 19.92 -23.99 -9.05
N ARG A 7 18.91 -24.39 -8.28
CA ARG A 7 17.60 -23.74 -8.32
C ARG A 7 17.77 -22.35 -7.74
N GLU A 8 17.67 -21.33 -8.58
CA GLU A 8 17.48 -19.95 -8.15
C GLU A 8 16.32 -19.90 -7.14
N LYS A 9 16.54 -19.21 -6.02
CA LYS A 9 15.49 -18.98 -5.03
C LYS A 9 14.41 -18.11 -5.68
N PRO A 10 13.13 -18.41 -5.47
CA PRO A 10 12.05 -17.62 -6.06
C PRO A 10 12.10 -16.20 -5.48
N THR A 11 12.33 -15.22 -6.35
CA THR A 11 12.34 -13.79 -6.04
C THR A 11 10.95 -13.34 -5.60
N VAL A 12 10.82 -12.91 -4.34
CA VAL A 12 9.59 -12.35 -3.74
C VAL A 12 9.31 -10.90 -4.26
N TYR A 13 10.00 -10.47 -5.31
CA TYR A 13 10.22 -9.06 -5.65
C TYR A 13 9.15 -8.31 -6.50
N PRO A 14 8.29 -8.90 -7.35
CA PRO A 14 7.54 -8.10 -8.34
C PRO A 14 6.39 -7.24 -7.79
N ARG A 15 5.95 -7.43 -6.54
CA ARG A 15 4.78 -6.69 -5.99
C ARG A 15 5.09 -5.31 -5.42
N HIS A 16 6.32 -5.05 -4.93
CA HIS A 16 6.64 -3.76 -4.32
C HIS A 16 6.68 -2.66 -5.37
N ASP A 17 7.50 -2.89 -6.39
CA ASP A 17 7.80 -1.87 -7.40
C ASP A 17 6.56 -1.59 -8.25
N GLN A 18 5.75 -2.62 -8.53
CA GLN A 18 4.46 -2.46 -9.20
C GLN A 18 3.48 -1.56 -8.44
N LEU A 19 3.40 -1.67 -7.10
CA LEU A 19 2.52 -0.82 -6.29
C LEU A 19 3.00 0.63 -6.26
N PHE A 20 4.31 0.86 -6.15
CA PHE A 20 4.89 2.20 -6.23
C PHE A 20 4.68 2.85 -7.59
N LYS A 21 4.91 2.10 -8.68
CA LYS A 21 4.61 2.55 -10.04
C LYS A 21 3.15 2.93 -10.19
N GLN A 22 2.23 2.09 -9.72
CA GLN A 22 0.81 2.39 -9.80
C GLN A 22 0.43 3.64 -9.00
N LEU A 23 1.00 3.83 -7.81
CA LEU A 23 0.81 5.04 -7.00
C LEU A 23 1.27 6.28 -7.75
N LEU A 24 2.49 6.26 -8.30
CA LEU A 24 3.07 7.37 -9.03
C LEU A 24 2.32 7.68 -10.33
N HIS A 25 1.91 6.66 -11.10
CA HIS A 25 1.12 6.86 -12.32
C HIS A 25 -0.27 7.42 -12.02
N THR A 26 -0.89 7.03 -10.91
CA THR A 26 -2.27 7.45 -10.56
C THR A 26 -2.30 8.86 -9.95
N PHE A 27 -1.27 9.22 -9.19
CA PHE A 27 -1.23 10.46 -8.39
C PHE A 27 0.04 11.27 -8.65
N PHE A 28 0.46 11.37 -9.90
CA PHE A 28 1.74 11.97 -10.26
C PHE A 28 1.82 13.46 -9.89
N ALA A 29 0.74 14.20 -10.12
CA ALA A 29 0.66 15.62 -9.78
C ALA A 29 0.76 15.81 -8.26
N GLU A 30 -0.02 15.04 -7.49
CA GLU A 30 -0.02 15.06 -6.03
C GLU A 30 1.34 14.63 -5.45
N PHE A 31 2.05 13.70 -6.09
CA PHE A 31 3.41 13.32 -5.71
C PHE A 31 4.38 14.50 -5.84
N LEU A 32 4.35 15.23 -6.96
CA LEU A 32 5.19 16.40 -7.15
C LEU A 32 4.77 17.55 -6.22
N GLU A 33 3.48 17.77 -6.01
CA GLU A 33 2.96 18.80 -5.11
C GLU A 33 3.58 18.69 -3.71
N VAL A 34 3.61 17.48 -3.14
CA VAL A 34 4.05 17.30 -1.75
C VAL A 34 5.57 17.13 -1.61
N PHE A 35 6.25 16.47 -2.54
CA PHE A 35 7.69 16.17 -2.40
C PHE A 35 8.61 17.07 -3.23
N PHE A 36 8.11 17.67 -4.30
CA PHE A 36 8.86 18.52 -5.22
C PHE A 36 8.07 19.77 -5.61
N PRO A 37 7.64 20.61 -4.63
CA PRO A 37 6.72 21.71 -4.87
C PRO A 37 7.24 22.72 -5.88
N GLU A 38 8.56 22.94 -5.95
CA GLU A 38 9.18 23.81 -6.96
C GLU A 38 9.03 23.24 -8.38
N VAL A 39 9.11 21.92 -8.56
CA VAL A 39 8.84 21.27 -9.86
C VAL A 39 7.36 21.39 -10.19
N HIS A 40 6.47 21.10 -9.23
CA HIS A 40 5.02 21.17 -9.42
C HIS A 40 4.53 22.57 -9.84
N LYS A 41 5.17 23.64 -9.33
CA LYS A 41 4.85 25.01 -9.72
C LYS A 41 5.12 25.28 -11.20
N GLU A 42 6.16 24.67 -11.76
CA GLU A 42 6.66 24.96 -13.11
C GLU A 42 6.10 24.04 -14.21
N ILE A 43 5.44 22.92 -13.87
CA ILE A 43 4.91 21.97 -14.87
C ILE A 43 3.40 22.06 -15.07
N ASP A 44 2.92 21.83 -16.29
CA ASP A 44 1.48 21.72 -16.55
C ASP A 44 0.93 20.35 -16.17
N VAL A 45 0.31 20.29 -14.99
CA VAL A 45 -0.34 19.09 -14.46
C VAL A 45 -1.55 18.61 -15.27
N ASN A 46 -2.11 19.44 -16.16
CA ASN A 46 -3.21 19.04 -17.04
C ASN A 46 -2.72 18.26 -18.27
N GLU A 47 -1.42 18.34 -18.59
CA GLU A 47 -0.80 17.68 -19.74
C GLU A 47 0.12 16.52 -19.35
N ILE A 48 -0.15 15.85 -18.22
CA ILE A 48 0.58 14.67 -17.79
C ILE A 48 0.26 13.48 -18.70
N ARG A 49 1.26 12.95 -19.39
CA ARG A 49 1.14 11.78 -20.28
C ARG A 49 2.18 10.72 -19.92
N PRO A 50 1.78 9.58 -19.34
CA PRO A 50 2.66 8.44 -19.22
C PRO A 50 3.14 7.99 -20.60
N VAL A 51 4.46 7.82 -20.76
CA VAL A 51 5.06 7.38 -22.01
C VAL A 51 5.52 5.94 -21.87
N SER A 52 5.37 5.13 -22.93
CA SER A 52 5.72 3.72 -22.91
C SER A 52 7.17 3.49 -22.45
N GLU A 53 7.25 2.71 -21.38
CA GLU A 53 8.44 2.25 -20.69
C GLU A 53 9.22 1.18 -21.46
N GLU A 54 8.73 0.74 -22.64
CA GLU A 54 9.42 -0.25 -23.48
C GLU A 54 10.73 0.35 -24.04
N MET A 55 11.79 0.22 -23.24
CA MET A 55 13.17 0.31 -23.65
C MET A 55 13.80 -1.04 -23.33
N TYR A 56 13.98 -1.86 -24.36
CA TYR A 56 14.71 -3.12 -24.22
C TYR A 56 16.19 -2.78 -23.99
N THR A 57 16.64 -2.81 -22.74
CA THR A 57 18.06 -2.68 -22.40
C THR A 57 18.78 -4.00 -22.64
N ASP A 58 18.91 -4.42 -23.91
CA ASP A 58 19.82 -5.51 -24.28
C ASP A 58 21.30 -5.04 -24.33
N LEU A 59 21.57 -3.76 -24.00
CA LEU A 59 22.87 -3.11 -24.20
C LEU A 59 23.78 -3.06 -22.97
N PHE A 60 23.26 -3.27 -21.77
CA PHE A 60 24.05 -3.21 -20.53
C PHE A 60 23.73 -4.43 -19.65
N GLU A 61 24.66 -5.39 -19.62
CA GLU A 61 24.73 -6.49 -18.64
C GLU A 61 23.61 -7.55 -18.65
N GLY A 62 22.90 -7.75 -19.77
CA GLY A 62 22.06 -8.94 -19.98
C GLY A 62 20.82 -9.05 -19.08
N GLU A 63 20.55 -8.06 -18.22
CA GLU A 63 19.30 -7.95 -17.49
C GLU A 63 18.35 -7.02 -18.22
N ARG A 64 17.21 -7.58 -18.67
CA ARG A 64 16.09 -6.79 -19.17
C ARG A 64 15.52 -5.99 -18.00
N ARG A 65 15.81 -4.68 -17.93
CA ARG A 65 15.21 -3.78 -16.95
C ARG A 65 14.42 -2.69 -17.67
N GLN A 66 13.17 -2.54 -17.26
CA GLN A 66 12.23 -1.55 -17.78
C GLN A 66 12.37 -0.29 -16.92
N VAL A 67 12.42 0.89 -17.54
CA VAL A 67 12.43 2.15 -16.79
C VAL A 67 11.09 2.32 -16.08
N ASP A 68 11.13 2.73 -14.82
CA ASP A 68 10.00 2.50 -13.93
C ASP A 68 8.80 3.42 -14.11
N VAL A 69 9.01 4.73 -14.23
CA VAL A 69 7.95 5.70 -14.48
C VAL A 69 8.51 6.80 -15.39
N VAL A 70 7.91 6.97 -16.56
CA VAL A 70 8.29 8.02 -17.52
C VAL A 70 7.06 8.84 -17.88
N ILE A 71 7.08 10.12 -17.50
CA ILE A 71 6.00 11.07 -17.76
C ILE A 71 6.48 12.14 -18.73
N GLU A 72 5.67 12.44 -19.73
CA GLU A 72 5.80 13.63 -20.57
C GLU A 72 4.83 14.71 -20.09
N THR A 73 5.31 15.95 -20.02
CA THR A 73 4.52 17.15 -19.66
C THR A 73 5.17 18.39 -20.25
N THR A 74 4.56 19.56 -20.09
CA THR A 74 5.04 20.85 -20.57
C THR A 74 5.43 21.76 -19.41
N LEU A 75 6.40 22.65 -19.64
CA LEU A 75 6.69 23.73 -18.71
C LEU A 75 5.64 24.84 -18.85
N LYS A 76 5.24 25.45 -17.74
CA LYS A 76 4.32 26.59 -17.75
C LYS A 76 5.01 27.79 -18.38
N GLY A 77 4.32 28.44 -19.33
CA GLY A 77 4.73 29.73 -19.88
C GLY A 77 5.72 29.66 -21.06
N ASP A 78 6.32 28.51 -21.33
CA ASP A 78 7.11 28.24 -22.53
C ASP A 78 6.81 26.79 -22.90
N ASP A 79 6.10 26.55 -24.01
CA ASP A 79 5.53 25.25 -24.48
C ASP A 79 6.56 24.11 -24.68
N THR A 80 7.72 24.22 -24.04
CA THR A 80 8.78 23.24 -23.92
C THR A 80 8.27 21.96 -23.26
N VAL A 81 8.24 20.90 -24.05
CA VAL A 81 7.91 19.55 -23.59
C VAL A 81 9.12 18.93 -22.91
N ILE A 82 8.92 18.43 -21.69
CA ILE A 82 9.92 17.75 -20.87
C ILE A 82 9.53 16.31 -20.58
N ILE A 83 10.51 15.51 -20.18
CA ILE A 83 10.31 14.18 -19.62
C ILE A 83 10.67 14.20 -18.14
N ILE A 84 9.82 13.67 -17.28
CA ILE A 84 10.15 13.38 -15.88
C ILE A 84 10.28 11.87 -15.75
N HIS A 85 11.46 11.42 -15.34
CA HIS A 85 11.74 10.02 -15.05
C HIS A 85 11.77 9.83 -13.54
N VAL A 86 10.93 8.94 -13.03
CA VAL A 86 10.94 8.56 -11.62
C VAL A 86 11.36 7.09 -11.48
N GLU A 87 12.33 6.86 -10.62
CA GLU A 87 12.88 5.54 -10.30
C GLU A 87 12.65 5.22 -8.82
N PRO A 88 11.62 4.44 -8.47
CA PRO A 88 11.45 3.88 -7.14
C PRO A 88 12.52 2.82 -6.84
N GLN A 89 13.16 2.90 -5.68
CA GLN A 89 14.19 1.94 -5.27
C GLN A 89 13.93 1.47 -3.83
N SER A 90 13.73 0.16 -3.68
CA SER A 90 13.34 -0.47 -2.40
C SER A 90 14.47 -1.19 -1.67
N TYR A 91 15.63 -1.36 -2.33
CA TYR A 91 16.83 -2.00 -1.79
C TYR A 91 18.09 -1.20 -2.14
N VAL A 92 19.12 -1.31 -1.30
CA VAL A 92 20.39 -0.61 -1.54
C VAL A 92 21.11 -1.22 -2.72
N GLU A 93 21.58 -0.38 -3.64
CA GLU A 93 22.36 -0.78 -4.80
C GLU A 93 23.56 0.14 -4.98
N ALA A 94 24.78 -0.43 -4.98
CA ALA A 94 26.02 0.35 -4.95
C ALA A 94 26.18 1.34 -6.11
N ASN A 95 25.74 0.95 -7.31
CA ASN A 95 25.91 1.73 -8.54
C ASN A 95 24.60 2.38 -9.01
N PHE A 96 23.65 2.63 -8.10
CA PHE A 96 22.34 3.21 -8.46
C PHE A 96 22.47 4.56 -9.19
N HIS A 97 23.37 5.44 -8.76
CA HIS A 97 23.60 6.75 -9.37
C HIS A 97 24.14 6.65 -10.82
N GLU A 98 24.99 5.65 -11.09
CA GLU A 98 25.45 5.33 -12.45
C GLU A 98 24.30 4.75 -13.30
N ARG A 99 23.43 3.92 -12.71
CA ARG A 99 22.22 3.41 -13.38
C ARG A 99 21.27 4.54 -13.77
N MET A 100 21.06 5.52 -12.89
CA MET A 100 20.27 6.72 -13.19
C MET A 100 20.86 7.50 -14.38
N TYR A 101 22.19 7.61 -14.46
CA TYR A 101 22.85 8.21 -15.62
C TYR A 101 22.61 7.40 -16.91
N HIS A 102 22.67 6.06 -16.86
CA HIS A 102 22.35 5.23 -18.02
C HIS A 102 20.90 5.40 -18.49
N TYR A 103 19.93 5.41 -17.56
CA TYR A 103 18.53 5.67 -17.90
C TYR A 103 18.32 7.05 -18.51
N PHE A 104 18.94 8.09 -17.94
CA PHE A 104 18.92 9.42 -18.54
C PHE A 104 19.40 9.41 -20.00
N ASN A 105 20.52 8.74 -20.30
CA ASN A 105 21.04 8.67 -21.67
C ASN A 105 20.11 7.94 -22.63
N LEU A 106 19.53 6.81 -22.21
CA LEU A 106 18.60 6.03 -23.02
C LEU A 106 17.34 6.84 -23.34
N LEU A 107 16.76 7.48 -22.33
CA LEU A 107 15.59 8.33 -22.50
C LEU A 107 15.91 9.55 -23.38
N TYR A 108 17.05 10.20 -23.16
CA TYR A 108 17.45 11.36 -23.95
C TYR A 108 17.71 10.98 -25.41
N TRP A 109 18.34 9.83 -25.64
CA TRP A 109 18.53 9.30 -26.99
C TRP A 109 17.21 9.04 -27.71
N LYS A 110 16.23 8.45 -27.01
CA LYS A 110 14.89 8.11 -27.54
C LYS A 110 14.02 9.34 -27.80
N TYR A 111 13.91 10.23 -26.81
CA TYR A 111 12.93 11.33 -26.85
C TYR A 111 13.50 12.66 -27.31
N ARG A 112 14.81 12.90 -27.14
CA ARG A 112 15.49 14.16 -27.50
C ARG A 112 14.86 15.41 -26.86
N LYS A 113 14.35 15.26 -25.63
CA LYS A 113 13.72 16.30 -24.81
C LYS A 113 14.51 16.52 -23.52
N PRO A 114 14.43 17.69 -22.87
CA PRO A 114 14.97 17.87 -21.53
C PRO A 114 14.36 16.85 -20.56
N ILE A 115 15.18 16.31 -19.65
CA ILE A 115 14.77 15.25 -18.73
C ILE A 115 15.07 15.66 -17.30
N LEU A 116 14.07 15.53 -16.42
CA LEU A 116 14.23 15.64 -14.97
C LEU A 116 14.20 14.24 -14.35
N PRO A 117 15.37 13.67 -13.98
CA PRO A 117 15.44 12.42 -13.25
C PRO A 117 15.15 12.62 -11.75
N ILE A 118 14.36 11.71 -11.18
CA ILE A 118 13.96 11.67 -9.78
C ILE A 118 14.14 10.24 -9.25
N ALA A 119 14.85 10.08 -8.14
CA ALA A 119 14.96 8.81 -7.43
C ALA A 119 14.10 8.84 -6.15
N VAL A 120 13.35 7.76 -5.90
CA VAL A 120 12.51 7.60 -4.69
C VAL A 120 12.98 6.40 -3.89
N PHE A 121 13.68 6.64 -2.78
CA PHE A 121 14.23 5.60 -1.92
C PHE A 121 13.25 5.26 -0.79
N SER A 122 12.81 3.99 -0.76
CA SER A 122 11.83 3.47 0.20
C SER A 122 12.41 2.42 1.16
N TYR A 123 13.68 2.61 1.56
CA TYR A 123 14.44 1.70 2.41
C TYR A 123 13.85 1.57 3.82
N GLY A 124 14.05 0.41 4.45
CA GLY A 124 13.68 0.21 5.86
C GLY A 124 14.62 0.88 6.86
N LYS A 125 15.78 1.37 6.41
CA LYS A 125 16.81 2.03 7.24
C LYS A 125 17.36 3.26 6.52
N ASN A 126 18.02 4.13 7.27
CA ASN A 126 18.73 5.26 6.69
C ASN A 126 20.03 4.78 6.07
N TYR A 127 20.24 5.18 4.82
CA TYR A 127 21.47 5.00 4.07
C TYR A 127 21.92 6.36 3.54
N GLU A 128 23.19 6.47 3.13
CA GLU A 128 23.68 7.64 2.41
C GLU A 128 23.76 7.26 0.93
N GLU A 129 22.91 7.89 0.14
CA GLU A 129 22.86 7.73 -1.31
C GLU A 129 23.50 8.93 -2.00
N GLN A 130 24.07 8.68 -3.17
CA GLN A 130 24.63 9.75 -4.01
C GLN A 130 23.57 10.21 -5.01
N ASP A 131 23.45 11.52 -5.18
CA ASP A 131 22.52 12.18 -6.11
C ASP A 131 23.16 12.56 -7.46
N HIS A 132 24.40 12.10 -7.68
CA HIS A 132 25.19 12.52 -8.84
C HIS A 132 26.10 11.41 -9.36
N PHE A 133 26.44 11.54 -10.65
CA PHE A 133 27.47 10.76 -11.32
C PHE A 133 28.38 11.72 -12.08
N SER A 134 29.69 11.52 -12.00
CA SER A 134 30.63 12.42 -12.67
C SER A 134 31.79 11.65 -13.30
N ILE A 135 32.21 12.14 -14.46
CA ILE A 135 33.41 11.66 -15.15
C ILE A 135 34.39 12.83 -15.19
N SER A 136 35.53 12.67 -14.55
CA SER A 136 36.56 13.71 -14.46
C SER A 136 37.97 13.15 -14.54
N PHE A 137 38.84 13.90 -15.18
CA PHE A 137 40.29 13.73 -15.20
C PHE A 137 40.96 14.83 -14.37
N PRO A 138 42.22 14.69 -13.94
CA PRO A 138 42.92 15.71 -13.13
C PRO A 138 42.93 17.12 -13.73
N PHE A 139 42.75 17.24 -15.04
CA PHE A 139 42.80 18.50 -15.79
C PHE A 139 41.46 18.92 -16.41
N PHE A 140 40.40 18.10 -16.31
CA PHE A 140 39.14 18.37 -17.01
C PHE A 140 37.94 17.58 -16.46
N ARG A 141 36.80 18.22 -16.27
CA ARG A 141 35.52 17.57 -15.93
C ARG A 141 34.74 17.31 -17.21
N VAL A 142 34.58 16.05 -17.57
CA VAL A 142 33.86 15.64 -18.79
C VAL A 142 32.36 15.75 -18.61
N LEU A 143 31.87 15.29 -17.46
CA LEU A 143 30.44 15.15 -17.20
C LEU A 143 30.12 15.43 -15.74
N SER A 144 28.99 16.11 -15.54
CA SER A 144 28.28 16.17 -14.26
C SER A 144 26.83 15.83 -14.50
N PHE A 145 26.39 14.68 -14.00
CA PHE A 145 24.99 14.29 -13.98
C PHE A 145 24.46 14.39 -12.55
N GLN A 146 23.26 14.94 -12.39
CA GLN A 146 22.57 15.08 -11.11
C GLN A 146 21.10 14.71 -11.27
N PHE A 147 20.49 14.24 -10.21
CA PHE A 147 19.06 13.92 -10.15
C PHE A 147 18.46 14.36 -8.81
N LEU A 148 17.14 14.53 -8.79
CA LEU A 148 16.43 14.82 -7.55
C LEU A 148 16.27 13.55 -6.73
N MET A 149 16.40 13.66 -5.41
CA MET A 149 16.35 12.50 -4.52
C MET A 149 15.27 12.70 -3.45
N LEU A 150 14.43 11.68 -3.27
CA LEU A 150 13.47 11.57 -2.18
C LEU A 150 13.77 10.34 -1.33
N GLU A 151 14.31 10.57 -0.12
CA GLU A 151 14.57 9.52 0.86
C GLU A 151 13.45 9.46 1.88
N LEU A 152 12.48 8.56 1.67
CA LEU A 152 11.26 8.50 2.49
C LEU A 152 11.58 8.28 3.98
N ARG A 153 12.53 7.41 4.29
CA ARG A 153 12.90 7.11 5.68
C ARG A 153 13.48 8.31 6.44
N LYS A 154 14.05 9.28 5.72
CA LYS A 154 14.56 10.54 6.30
C LYS A 154 13.47 11.61 6.48
N LYS A 155 12.25 11.40 5.96
CA LYS A 155 11.11 12.29 6.14
C LYS A 155 10.37 11.95 7.44
N ASN A 156 10.17 12.93 8.31
CA ASN A 156 9.39 12.73 9.52
C ASN A 156 7.91 12.68 9.15
N TRP A 157 7.27 11.54 9.40
CA TRP A 157 5.86 11.31 9.05
C TRP A 157 4.90 12.36 9.62
N ARG A 158 5.24 12.98 10.77
CA ARG A 158 4.41 14.01 11.41
C ARG A 158 4.30 15.31 10.62
N GLU A 159 5.28 15.61 9.78
CA GLU A 159 5.28 16.83 8.96
C GLU A 159 4.21 16.76 7.85
N TYR A 160 3.63 15.57 7.62
CA TYR A 160 2.72 15.30 6.52
C TYR A 160 1.26 15.08 6.95
N LEU A 161 0.93 15.15 8.25
CA LEU A 161 -0.42 14.80 8.74
C LEU A 161 -1.51 15.76 8.28
N GLU A 162 -1.17 17.04 8.20
CA GLU A 162 -2.08 18.09 7.77
C GLU A 162 -2.10 18.25 6.23
N THR A 163 -1.33 17.41 5.51
CA THR A 163 -1.36 17.44 4.05
C THR A 163 -2.62 16.77 3.56
N ASN A 164 -3.46 17.51 2.84
CA ASN A 164 -4.64 16.97 2.17
C ASN A 164 -4.22 16.28 0.85
N ASN A 165 -3.28 15.33 0.93
CA ASN A 165 -2.61 14.73 -0.23
C ASN A 165 -2.55 13.18 -0.15
N PRO A 166 -3.10 12.45 -1.13
CA PRO A 166 -3.22 10.99 -1.08
C PRO A 166 -1.87 10.26 -1.11
N VAL A 167 -0.88 10.82 -1.80
CA VAL A 167 0.46 10.22 -1.89
C VAL A 167 1.19 10.34 -0.56
N ALA A 168 1.06 11.49 0.10
CA ALA A 168 1.58 11.69 1.45
C ALA A 168 1.00 10.65 2.43
N ALA A 169 -0.32 10.49 2.43
CA ALA A 169 -1.02 9.49 3.25
C ALA A 169 -0.52 8.06 2.96
N ALA A 170 -0.43 7.66 1.69
CA ALA A 170 0.06 6.34 1.31
C ALA A 170 1.49 6.08 1.81
N LEU A 171 2.37 7.08 1.62
CA LEU A 171 3.80 6.97 1.90
C LEU A 171 4.16 7.19 3.37
N LEU A 172 3.22 7.62 4.24
CA LEU A 172 3.43 7.61 5.69
C LEU A 172 3.95 6.25 6.19
N SER A 173 3.48 5.15 5.59
CA SER A 173 3.90 3.78 5.87
C SER A 173 5.39 3.50 5.61
N LYS A 174 6.07 4.37 4.85
CA LYS A 174 7.49 4.28 4.46
C LYS A 174 8.34 5.41 5.02
N MET A 175 7.72 6.38 5.69
CA MET A 175 8.42 7.51 6.28
C MET A 175 9.15 7.12 7.58
N GLY A 176 9.94 8.05 8.12
CA GLY A 176 10.64 7.91 9.38
C GLY A 176 9.71 8.02 10.58
N TYR A 177 9.26 6.89 11.11
CA TYR A 177 8.57 6.76 12.41
C TYR A 177 9.25 5.70 13.30
N ALA A 178 9.07 5.83 14.62
CA ALA A 178 9.52 4.84 15.60
C ALA A 178 8.51 3.69 15.73
N GLU A 179 8.99 2.48 16.05
CA GLU A 179 8.14 1.28 16.09
C GLU A 179 6.92 1.43 17.01
N LYS A 180 7.09 2.08 18.17
CA LYS A 180 6.01 2.40 19.12
C LYS A 180 4.94 3.36 18.58
N GLU A 181 5.19 4.01 17.44
CA GLU A 181 4.30 4.99 16.83
C GLU A 181 3.42 4.37 15.75
N LYS A 182 3.61 3.08 15.42
CA LYS A 182 2.87 2.38 14.35
C LYS A 182 1.35 2.55 14.44
N VAL A 183 0.81 2.37 15.65
CA VAL A 183 -0.63 2.53 15.92
C VAL A 183 -1.08 3.96 15.59
N GLN A 184 -0.34 4.96 16.06
CA GLN A 184 -0.63 6.36 15.76
C GLN A 184 -0.52 6.66 14.27
N VAL A 185 0.50 6.14 13.57
CA VAL A 185 0.65 6.33 12.11
C VAL A 185 -0.57 5.79 11.37
N LYS A 186 -1.06 4.58 11.72
CA LYS A 186 -2.28 4.02 11.11
C LYS A 186 -3.53 4.83 11.44
N LYS A 187 -3.68 5.30 12.67
CA LYS A 187 -4.80 6.17 13.06
C LYS A 187 -4.83 7.47 12.27
N GLU A 188 -3.70 8.17 12.18
CA GLU A 188 -3.63 9.43 11.44
C GLU A 188 -3.80 9.21 9.93
N PHE A 189 -3.28 8.10 9.39
CA PHE A 189 -3.57 7.70 8.02
C PHE A 189 -5.08 7.59 7.75
N LEU A 190 -5.83 6.90 8.62
CA LEU A 190 -7.28 6.76 8.46
C LEU A 190 -7.99 8.13 8.53
N ARG A 191 -7.54 9.03 9.40
CA ARG A 191 -8.03 10.41 9.48
C ARG A 191 -7.76 11.21 8.20
N MET A 192 -6.57 11.07 7.62
CA MET A 192 -6.21 11.72 6.35
C MET A 192 -7.15 11.26 5.23
N ILE A 193 -7.43 9.95 5.12
CA ILE A 193 -8.36 9.40 4.12
C ILE A 193 -9.78 9.95 4.31
N MET A 194 -10.27 9.97 5.55
CA MET A 194 -11.58 10.50 5.89
C MET A 194 -11.72 11.98 5.47
N ASN A 195 -10.69 12.78 5.71
CA ASN A 195 -10.70 14.22 5.40
C ASN A 195 -10.64 14.51 3.89
N MET A 196 -9.87 13.72 3.12
CA MET A 196 -9.68 13.95 1.68
C MET A 196 -10.91 13.68 0.82
N LYS A 197 -11.89 12.88 1.30
CA LYS A 197 -13.12 12.51 0.56
C LYS A 197 -12.84 12.05 -0.87
N LEU A 198 -11.82 11.21 -1.04
CA LEU A 198 -11.48 10.60 -2.33
C LEU A 198 -12.63 9.70 -2.82
N ASP A 199 -12.68 9.43 -4.13
CA ASP A 199 -13.58 8.41 -4.64
C ASP A 199 -13.26 7.03 -4.07
N ALA A 200 -14.23 6.11 -4.13
CA ALA A 200 -14.11 4.80 -3.50
C ALA A 200 -12.93 3.97 -4.05
N ALA A 201 -12.65 4.07 -5.35
CA ALA A 201 -11.57 3.29 -5.97
C ALA A 201 -10.19 3.82 -5.56
N LYS A 202 -10.00 5.14 -5.58
CA LYS A 202 -8.77 5.78 -5.10
C LYS A 202 -8.55 5.55 -3.61
N SER A 203 -9.59 5.69 -2.79
CA SER A 203 -9.54 5.41 -1.35
C SER A 203 -9.09 3.96 -1.09
N ALA A 204 -9.74 2.99 -1.74
CA ALA A 204 -9.40 1.57 -1.59
C ALA A 204 -7.96 1.27 -2.02
N PHE A 205 -7.49 1.90 -3.12
CA PHE A 205 -6.12 1.75 -3.57
C PHE A 205 -5.10 2.29 -2.55
N ILE A 206 -5.33 3.50 -2.01
CA ILE A 206 -4.42 4.10 -1.02
C ILE A 206 -4.40 3.29 0.29
N ILE A 207 -5.56 2.83 0.76
CA ILE A 207 -5.67 1.93 1.93
C ILE A 207 -4.90 0.64 1.68
N GLY A 208 -5.13 -0.02 0.54
CA GLY A 208 -4.42 -1.25 0.18
C GLY A 208 -2.91 -1.06 0.06
N PHE A 209 -2.46 0.08 -0.48
CA PHE A 209 -1.04 0.43 -0.52
C PHE A 209 -0.47 0.59 0.89
N PHE A 210 -1.12 1.38 1.75
CA PHE A 210 -0.64 1.67 3.10
C PHE A 210 -0.54 0.38 3.95
N GLU A 211 -1.59 -0.43 3.96
CA GLU A 211 -1.66 -1.67 4.74
C GLU A 211 -0.65 -2.73 4.27
N ARG A 212 -0.25 -2.69 2.99
CA ARG A 212 0.80 -3.58 2.48
C ARG A 212 2.14 -3.36 3.17
N TYR A 213 2.41 -2.14 3.61
CA TYR A 213 3.69 -1.73 4.18
C TYR A 213 3.66 -1.52 5.70
N LEU A 214 2.51 -1.11 6.25
CA LEU A 214 2.29 -0.99 7.68
C LEU A 214 1.21 -1.97 8.13
N THR A 215 1.66 -3.10 8.66
CA THR A 215 0.79 -4.10 9.30
C THR A 215 0.88 -3.98 10.82
N LEU A 216 -0.25 -3.93 11.49
CA LEU A 216 -0.33 -4.02 12.94
C LEU A 216 -0.51 -5.48 13.37
N ASN A 217 0.07 -5.83 14.51
CA ASN A 217 -0.21 -7.10 15.17
C ASN A 217 -1.54 -7.04 15.95
N LYS A 218 -2.01 -8.19 16.48
CA LYS A 218 -3.30 -8.27 17.18
C LYS A 218 -3.44 -7.26 18.34
N ARG A 219 -2.39 -7.07 19.13
CA ARG A 219 -2.38 -6.14 20.26
C ARG A 219 -2.42 -4.69 19.79
N GLU A 220 -1.65 -4.37 18.75
CA GLU A 220 -1.65 -3.03 18.14
C GLU A 220 -3.00 -2.70 17.49
N GLU A 221 -3.67 -3.69 16.87
CA GLU A 221 -5.03 -3.51 16.33
C GLU A 221 -6.06 -3.30 17.47
N GLU A 222 -5.95 -4.00 18.59
CA GLU A 222 -6.80 -3.76 19.77
C GLU A 222 -6.58 -2.36 20.37
N GLU A 223 -5.33 -1.91 20.42
CA GLU A 223 -4.96 -0.56 20.85
C GLU A 223 -5.57 0.50 19.91
N LEU A 224 -5.41 0.33 18.59
CA LEU A 224 -6.02 1.21 17.60
C LEU A 224 -7.54 1.30 17.76
N MET A 225 -8.21 0.16 17.93
CA MET A 225 -9.67 0.13 18.11
C MET A 225 -10.10 0.85 19.40
N THR A 226 -9.36 0.66 20.49
CA THR A 226 -9.64 1.34 21.76
C THR A 226 -9.48 2.86 21.63
N GLU A 227 -8.48 3.32 20.87
CA GLU A 227 -8.29 4.74 20.60
C GLU A 227 -9.39 5.32 19.71
N ILE A 228 -9.84 4.57 18.68
CA ILE A 228 -10.92 4.98 17.79
C ILE A 228 -12.26 5.07 18.54
N GLU A 229 -12.55 4.14 19.45
CA GLU A 229 -13.79 4.14 20.25
C GLU A 229 -13.91 5.33 21.21
N GLN A 230 -12.80 6.00 21.54
CA GLN A 230 -12.78 7.22 22.37
C GLN A 230 -13.09 8.50 21.59
N LEU A 231 -13.20 8.42 20.26
CA LEU A 231 -13.52 9.56 19.39
C LEU A 231 -15.03 9.85 19.38
N PRO A 232 -15.44 11.04 18.91
CA PRO A 232 -16.86 11.34 18.71
C PRO A 232 -17.53 10.31 17.79
N ASN A 233 -18.77 9.91 18.09
CA ASN A 233 -19.47 8.82 17.37
C ASN A 233 -19.40 8.93 15.84
N GLU A 234 -19.53 10.13 15.28
CA GLU A 234 -19.48 10.35 13.83
C GLU A 234 -18.10 10.04 13.24
N GLU A 235 -17.00 10.42 13.91
CA GLU A 235 -15.63 10.09 13.49
C GLU A 235 -15.36 8.58 13.64
N THR A 236 -15.82 8.00 14.75
CA THR A 236 -15.69 6.57 15.05
C THR A 236 -16.31 5.70 13.95
N GLU A 237 -17.56 5.98 13.54
CA GLU A 237 -18.25 5.21 12.51
C GLU A 237 -17.52 5.25 11.16
N HIS A 238 -17.03 6.42 10.75
CA HIS A 238 -16.30 6.58 9.49
C HIS A 238 -14.96 5.86 9.51
N LEU A 239 -14.16 6.02 10.57
CA LEU A 239 -12.86 5.35 10.69
C LEU A 239 -13.01 3.83 10.74
N MET A 240 -14.07 3.32 11.39
CA MET A 240 -14.37 1.89 11.41
C MET A 240 -14.69 1.34 10.01
N GLN A 241 -15.41 2.09 9.17
CA GLN A 241 -15.72 1.66 7.79
C GLN A 241 -14.47 1.56 6.90
N LEU A 242 -13.45 2.38 7.18
CA LEU A 242 -12.18 2.39 6.44
C LEU A 242 -11.21 1.29 6.88
N SER A 243 -11.42 0.66 8.04
CA SER A 243 -10.55 -0.36 8.59
C SER A 243 -10.96 -1.76 8.11
N ASN A 244 -10.10 -2.39 7.30
CA ASN A 244 -10.30 -3.78 6.87
C ASN A 244 -10.35 -4.77 8.06
N SER A 245 -9.61 -4.47 9.15
CA SER A 245 -9.66 -5.27 10.38
C SER A 245 -11.06 -5.30 11.00
N TRP A 246 -11.84 -4.22 10.85
CA TRP A 246 -13.22 -4.18 11.34
C TRP A 246 -14.16 -5.00 10.47
N ILE A 247 -13.99 -4.94 9.14
CA ILE A 247 -14.73 -5.79 8.20
C ILE A 247 -14.47 -7.27 8.50
N GLU A 248 -13.21 -7.66 8.70
CA GLU A 248 -12.83 -9.02 9.08
C GLU A 248 -13.42 -9.43 10.43
N LYS A 249 -13.27 -8.61 11.49
CA LYS A 249 -13.86 -8.88 12.82
C LYS A 249 -15.39 -8.96 12.77
N GLY A 250 -16.03 -8.13 11.94
CA GLY A 250 -17.47 -8.13 11.72
C GLY A 250 -17.95 -9.41 11.04
N MET A 251 -17.23 -9.87 10.01
CA MET A 251 -17.48 -11.15 9.35
C MET A 251 -17.27 -12.33 10.31
N GLU A 252 -16.18 -12.33 11.09
CA GLU A 252 -15.88 -13.39 12.05
C GLU A 252 -16.98 -13.51 13.13
N LYS A 253 -17.38 -12.38 13.75
CA LYS A 253 -18.51 -12.34 14.69
C LYS A 253 -19.84 -12.73 14.05
N GLY A 254 -20.07 -12.35 12.80
CA GLY A 254 -21.27 -12.73 12.05
C GLY A 254 -21.34 -14.23 11.78
N MET A 255 -20.22 -14.83 11.40
CA MET A 255 -20.09 -16.26 11.14
C MET A 255 -20.23 -17.08 12.43
N GLU A 256 -19.63 -16.63 13.54
CA GLU A 256 -19.77 -17.26 14.85
C GLU A 256 -21.24 -17.28 15.32
N LYS A 257 -21.92 -16.12 15.27
CA LYS A 257 -23.36 -16.02 15.57
C LYS A 257 -24.22 -16.87 14.64
N GLY A 258 -23.87 -16.93 13.35
CA GLY A 258 -24.56 -17.76 12.36
C GLY A 258 -24.42 -19.25 12.65
N MET A 259 -23.22 -19.71 13.01
CA MET A 259 -22.98 -21.09 13.43
C MET A 259 -23.70 -21.44 14.73
N GLU A 260 -23.73 -20.54 15.70
CA GLU A 260 -24.43 -20.76 16.97
C GLU A 260 -25.94 -20.91 16.75
N LYS A 261 -26.57 -19.99 16.00
CA LYS A 261 -27.98 -20.09 15.61
C LYS A 261 -28.28 -21.36 14.81
N GLY A 262 -27.43 -21.72 13.84
CA GLY A 262 -27.59 -22.93 13.05
C GLY A 262 -27.55 -24.20 13.91
N ARG A 263 -26.66 -24.27 14.90
CA ARG A 263 -26.60 -25.38 15.87
C ARG A 263 -27.84 -25.45 16.75
N GLU A 264 -28.38 -24.31 17.18
CA GLU A 264 -29.63 -24.27 17.96
C GLU A 264 -30.84 -24.71 17.13
N GLU A 265 -30.95 -24.25 15.88
CA GLU A 265 -32.01 -24.66 14.96
C GLU A 265 -31.92 -26.16 14.60
N GLU A 266 -30.72 -26.66 14.33
CA GLU A 266 -30.49 -28.08 14.07
C GLU A 266 -30.87 -28.94 15.29
N LYS A 267 -30.48 -28.53 16.50
CA LYS A 267 -30.91 -29.19 17.74
C LYS A 267 -32.44 -29.22 17.87
N LYS A 268 -33.13 -28.11 17.60
CA LYS A 268 -34.60 -28.05 17.63
C LYS A 268 -35.23 -28.98 16.59
N ASN A 269 -34.68 -29.01 15.36
CA ASN A 269 -35.18 -29.89 14.29
C ASN A 269 -34.98 -31.37 14.64
N ILE A 270 -33.86 -31.74 15.25
CA ILE A 270 -33.61 -33.10 15.75
C ILE A 270 -34.64 -33.48 16.82
N VAL A 271 -34.91 -32.58 17.78
CA VAL A 271 -35.96 -32.80 18.80
C VAL A 271 -37.34 -32.99 18.17
N VAL A 272 -37.69 -32.15 17.18
CA VAL A 272 -38.97 -32.26 16.45
C VAL A 272 -39.11 -33.61 15.76
N GLU A 273 -38.08 -34.08 15.05
CA GLU A 273 -38.12 -35.40 14.40
C GLU A 273 -38.16 -36.54 15.41
N MET A 274 -37.44 -36.44 16.52
CA MET A 274 -37.50 -37.43 17.60
C MET A 274 -38.89 -37.50 18.24
N LEU A 275 -39.54 -36.36 18.44
CA LEU A 275 -40.92 -36.27 18.96
C LEU A 275 -41.93 -36.87 17.97
N LYS A 276 -41.79 -36.61 16.67
CA LYS A 276 -42.64 -37.21 15.62
C LYS A 276 -42.50 -38.74 15.54
N GLN A 277 -41.30 -39.26 15.82
CA GLN A 277 -41.04 -40.70 15.89
C GLN A 277 -41.52 -41.35 17.20
N GLY A 278 -42.07 -40.56 18.14
CA GLY A 278 -42.65 -41.08 19.38
C GLY A 278 -41.61 -41.45 20.45
N LEU A 279 -40.39 -40.93 20.36
CA LEU A 279 -39.37 -41.16 21.38
C LEU A 279 -39.76 -40.52 22.71
N ALA A 280 -39.42 -41.18 23.82
CA ALA A 280 -39.70 -40.68 25.16
C ALA A 280 -38.90 -39.40 25.45
N ILE A 281 -39.54 -38.42 26.09
CA ILE A 281 -38.96 -37.11 26.43
C ILE A 281 -37.65 -37.25 27.23
N ASP A 282 -37.56 -38.28 28.07
CA ASP A 282 -36.38 -38.56 28.89
C ASP A 282 -35.15 -38.94 28.05
N LEU A 283 -35.38 -39.74 27.01
CA LEU A 283 -34.34 -40.15 26.08
C LEU A 283 -33.92 -38.97 25.18
N ILE A 284 -34.87 -38.12 24.78
CA ILE A 284 -34.57 -36.91 24.00
C ILE A 284 -33.74 -35.93 24.84
N SER A 285 -34.07 -35.74 26.11
CA SER A 285 -33.33 -34.89 27.05
C SER A 285 -31.90 -35.40 27.26
N GLU A 286 -31.72 -36.70 27.42
CA GLU A 286 -30.40 -37.32 27.59
C GLU A 286 -29.51 -37.17 26.33
N VAL A 287 -30.09 -37.35 25.13
CA VAL A 287 -29.35 -37.32 23.86
C VAL A 287 -29.03 -35.88 23.41
N THR A 288 -29.97 -34.95 23.57
CA THR A 288 -29.83 -33.56 23.09
C THR A 288 -29.26 -32.63 24.16
N LYS A 289 -29.20 -33.09 25.42
CA LYS A 289 -28.84 -32.33 26.63
C LYS A 289 -29.69 -31.07 26.84
N LEU A 290 -30.90 -31.06 26.29
CA LEU A 290 -31.89 -30.03 26.56
C LEU A 290 -32.69 -30.40 27.81
N ASP A 291 -33.11 -29.40 28.56
CA ASP A 291 -34.00 -29.61 29.70
C ASP A 291 -35.39 -30.09 29.23
N ARG A 292 -36.13 -30.73 30.13
CA ARG A 292 -37.47 -31.23 29.80
C ARG A 292 -38.43 -30.09 29.43
N GLU A 293 -38.25 -28.92 30.02
CA GLU A 293 -39.13 -27.76 29.82
C GLU A 293 -39.02 -27.22 28.39
N ALA A 294 -37.80 -27.06 27.86
CA ALA A 294 -37.58 -26.66 26.46
C ALA A 294 -38.10 -27.71 25.45
N ILE A 295 -38.00 -29.01 25.77
CA ILE A 295 -38.53 -30.08 24.92
C ILE A 295 -40.07 -30.06 24.92
N GLU A 296 -40.70 -29.81 26.07
CA GLU A 296 -42.15 -29.67 26.18
C GLU A 296 -42.67 -28.43 25.45
N ASP A 297 -41.94 -27.31 25.49
CA ASP A 297 -42.30 -26.11 24.74
C ASP A 297 -42.20 -26.32 23.23
N ILE A 298 -41.16 -27.04 22.75
CA ILE A 298 -41.07 -27.45 21.34
C ILE A 298 -42.22 -28.38 20.97
N LYS A 299 -42.62 -29.29 21.86
CA LYS A 299 -43.76 -30.21 21.67
C LYS A 299 -45.10 -29.47 21.62
N ARG A 300 -45.27 -28.38 22.37
CA ARG A 300 -46.48 -27.54 22.36
C ARG A 300 -46.57 -26.65 21.11
N ALA A 301 -45.44 -26.33 20.49
CA ALA A 301 -45.35 -25.53 19.28
C ALA A 301 -45.48 -26.34 17.97
N LEU A 302 -45.50 -27.68 18.07
CA LEU A 302 -45.78 -28.63 16.98
C LEU A 302 -47.29 -28.83 16.78
#